data_AF-A0A174J1U3-F1
#
_entry.id   AF-A0A174J1U3-F1
#
_cell.length_a   1.000
_cell.length_b   1.000
_cell.length_c   1.000
_cell.angle_alpha   90.00
_cell.angle_beta   90.00
_cell.angle_gamma   90.00
#
_symmetry.space_group_name_H-M   'P 1'
#
loop_
_entity.id
_entity.type
_entity.pdbx_description
1 polymer ?
#
loop_
_entity_poly.entity_id
_entity_poly.type
_entity_poly.pdbx_seq_one_letter_code
_entity_poly.pdbx_strand_id
1 'polypeptide(L)'
;MKSKYAKKSYIEVICFGAIIGLITELLNFYPNDDLWGWSSIASSFGFWIFSTTFVIYFSSSNKNAMINTFSYLSSMCISYYLLQGIIDFFTPNVTVDKFLQWNHLFHWIGIAVFCGLVAYVLFYWNKKTVWGSVLYALPVAGMLVDTINNCMKFYYSQTNLANSILGIIFLLIMFVVLFKKVDKKCIFVFVLIVVALIGFILFPTTSQSITMESTITCELGSETEVFYIKMRDDGKILEIEGDETVYEEIDINSLKTIPEVVHALQNYYESKGGAWKME
;
A
#
# COMPACT_ATOMS: atom_id res chain seq x y z
N MET A 1 -6.62 -14.13 -38.93
CA MET A 1 -6.40 -14.92 -37.70
C MET A 1 -5.89 -14.12 -36.48
N LYS A 2 -4.91 -13.20 -36.59
CA LYS A 2 -4.38 -12.42 -35.42
C LYS A 2 -5.42 -11.60 -34.62
N SER A 3 -6.43 -11.04 -35.28
CA SER A 3 -7.44 -10.17 -34.62
C SER A 3 -8.34 -10.92 -33.62
N LYS A 4 -8.73 -12.17 -33.91
CA LYS A 4 -9.63 -12.95 -33.03
C LYS A 4 -8.93 -13.39 -31.74
N TYR A 5 -7.65 -13.75 -31.82
CA TYR A 5 -6.83 -14.07 -30.64
C TYR A 5 -6.53 -12.83 -29.78
N ALA A 6 -6.29 -11.67 -30.41
CA ALA A 6 -6.12 -10.42 -29.67
C ALA A 6 -7.40 -10.01 -28.92
N LYS A 7 -8.58 -10.10 -29.56
CA LYS A 7 -9.86 -9.81 -28.90
C LYS A 7 -10.14 -10.71 -27.70
N LYS A 8 -9.82 -12.00 -27.80
CA LYS A 8 -9.96 -12.95 -26.68
C LYS A 8 -9.06 -12.56 -25.50
N SER A 9 -7.81 -12.18 -25.79
CA SER A 9 -6.84 -11.72 -24.77
C SER A 9 -7.29 -10.46 -24.04
N TYR A 10 -7.91 -9.48 -24.72
CA TYR A 10 -8.39 -8.26 -24.05
C TYR A 10 -9.53 -8.53 -23.07
N ILE A 11 -10.47 -9.41 -23.44
CA ILE A 11 -11.60 -9.77 -22.57
C ILE A 11 -11.09 -10.46 -21.31
N GLU A 12 -10.13 -11.38 -21.43
CA GLU A 12 -9.51 -12.06 -20.28
C GLU A 12 -8.85 -11.05 -19.32
N VAL A 13 -8.14 -10.05 -19.85
CA VAL A 13 -7.50 -9.00 -19.05
C VAL A 13 -8.54 -8.10 -18.37
N ILE A 14 -9.63 -7.75 -19.06
CA ILE A 14 -10.73 -6.96 -18.48
C ILE A 14 -11.41 -7.73 -17.36
N CYS A 15 -11.74 -9.02 -17.56
CA CYS A 15 -12.34 -9.86 -16.53
C CYS A 15 -11.42 -10.00 -15.32
N PHE A 16 -10.12 -10.23 -15.55
CA PHE A 16 -9.14 -10.30 -14.48
C PHE A 16 -9.05 -8.99 -13.70
N GLY A 17 -8.97 -7.85 -14.39
CA GLY A 17 -9.01 -6.52 -13.76
C GLY A 17 -10.27 -6.30 -12.94
N ALA A 18 -11.43 -6.67 -13.46
CA ALA A 18 -12.70 -6.55 -12.76
C ALA A 18 -12.72 -7.36 -11.45
N ILE A 19 -12.30 -8.63 -11.52
CA ILE A 19 -12.21 -9.51 -10.34
C ILE A 19 -11.28 -8.93 -9.29
N ILE A 20 -10.09 -8.47 -9.69
CA ILE A 20 -9.15 -7.85 -8.76
C ILE A 20 -9.76 -6.61 -8.11
N GLY A 21 -10.44 -5.74 -8.88
CA GLY A 21 -11.11 -4.55 -8.32
C GLY A 21 -12.18 -4.88 -7.29
N LEU A 22 -12.98 -5.94 -7.53
CA LEU A 22 -13.96 -6.42 -6.55
C LEU A 22 -13.27 -6.96 -5.29
N ILE A 23 -12.21 -7.77 -5.46
CA ILE A 23 -11.44 -8.30 -4.32
C ILE A 23 -10.82 -7.17 -3.51
N THR A 24 -10.25 -6.15 -4.15
CA THR A 24 -9.64 -5.02 -3.44
C THR A 24 -10.64 -4.24 -2.60
N GLU A 25 -11.85 -4.04 -3.10
CA GLU A 25 -12.90 -3.39 -2.32
C GLU A 25 -13.39 -4.28 -1.17
N LEU A 26 -13.50 -5.60 -1.40
CA LEU A 26 -13.82 -6.54 -0.33
C LEU A 26 -12.74 -6.58 0.76
N LEU A 27 -11.46 -6.46 0.39
CA LEU A 27 -10.35 -6.39 1.34
C LEU A 27 -10.35 -5.09 2.14
N ASN A 28 -10.89 -4.00 1.58
CA ASN A 28 -11.02 -2.72 2.28
C ASN A 28 -12.00 -2.74 3.46
N PHE A 29 -12.86 -3.75 3.56
CA PHE A 29 -13.68 -3.93 4.75
C PHE A 29 -12.90 -4.44 5.97
N TYR A 30 -11.69 -4.96 5.79
CA TYR A 30 -10.86 -5.39 6.90
C TYR A 30 -10.13 -4.20 7.53
N PRO A 31 -10.04 -4.12 8.87
CA PRO A 31 -9.31 -3.04 9.54
C PRO A 31 -7.83 -3.02 9.12
N ASN A 32 -7.30 -1.80 8.92
CA ASN A 32 -5.90 -1.60 8.53
C ASN A 32 -4.93 -1.67 9.70
N ASP A 33 -5.42 -1.53 10.93
CA ASP A 33 -4.60 -1.46 12.15
C ASP A 33 -4.25 -2.83 12.72
N ASP A 34 -4.75 -3.90 12.10
CA ASP A 34 -4.38 -5.27 12.43
C ASP A 34 -2.94 -5.58 11.96
N LEU A 35 -2.26 -6.45 12.72
CA LEU A 35 -0.93 -7.00 12.40
C LEU A 35 -0.80 -7.39 10.92
N TRP A 36 -1.85 -8.00 10.37
CA TRP A 36 -1.87 -8.48 8.99
C TRP A 36 -2.04 -7.36 7.97
N GLY A 37 -2.83 -6.32 8.23
CA GLY A 37 -3.04 -5.18 7.33
C GLY A 37 -3.61 -5.57 5.96
N TRP A 38 -4.64 -6.43 5.91
CA TRP A 38 -5.18 -6.98 4.65
C TRP A 38 -5.79 -5.92 3.72
N SER A 39 -6.43 -4.88 4.26
CA SER A 39 -6.93 -3.74 3.45
C SER A 39 -5.79 -2.99 2.75
N SER A 40 -4.60 -2.97 3.33
CA SER A 40 -3.42 -2.30 2.79
C SER A 40 -2.89 -2.98 1.50
N ILE A 41 -3.31 -4.21 1.16
CA ILE A 41 -2.94 -4.85 -0.12
C ILE A 41 -3.52 -4.08 -1.30
N ALA A 42 -4.77 -3.63 -1.18
CA ALA A 42 -5.45 -2.83 -2.22
C ALA A 42 -4.75 -1.48 -2.43
N SER A 43 -4.14 -0.94 -1.39
CA SER A 43 -3.43 0.35 -1.41
C SER A 43 -1.91 0.21 -1.63
N SER A 44 -1.38 -1.01 -1.66
CA SER A 44 0.05 -1.27 -1.81
C SER A 44 0.52 -1.01 -3.25
N PHE A 45 1.51 -0.14 -3.40
CA PHE A 45 2.12 0.13 -4.69
C PHE A 45 2.80 -1.12 -5.28
N GLY A 46 3.37 -1.99 -4.43
CA GLY A 46 3.99 -3.25 -4.81
C GLY A 46 3.02 -4.18 -5.54
N PHE A 47 1.80 -4.38 -5.03
CA PHE A 47 0.80 -5.21 -5.71
C PHE A 47 0.52 -4.72 -7.14
N TRP A 48 0.41 -3.40 -7.32
CA TRP A 48 0.15 -2.78 -8.62
C TRP A 48 1.34 -2.87 -9.57
N ILE A 49 2.56 -2.66 -9.08
CA ILE A 49 3.78 -2.89 -9.88
C ILE A 49 3.81 -4.34 -10.35
N PHE A 50 3.55 -5.30 -9.47
CA PHE A 50 3.60 -6.73 -9.79
C PHE A 50 2.61 -7.09 -10.89
N SER A 51 1.33 -6.80 -10.67
CA SER A 51 0.26 -7.20 -11.59
C SER A 51 0.42 -6.54 -12.96
N THR A 52 0.69 -5.24 -13.00
CA THR A 52 0.90 -4.51 -14.27
C THR A 52 2.14 -4.98 -15.01
N THR A 53 3.25 -5.29 -14.31
CA THR A 53 4.46 -5.84 -14.92
C THR A 53 4.17 -7.17 -15.61
N PHE A 54 3.38 -8.05 -14.99
CA PHE A 54 2.99 -9.32 -15.60
C PHE A 54 2.05 -9.14 -16.78
N VAL A 55 1.10 -8.21 -16.72
CA VAL A 55 0.25 -7.84 -17.87
C VAL A 55 1.10 -7.37 -19.05
N ILE A 56 2.13 -6.55 -18.81
CA ILE A 56 3.08 -6.11 -19.85
C ILE A 56 3.90 -7.30 -20.34
N TYR A 57 4.35 -8.18 -19.44
CA TYR A 57 5.20 -9.33 -19.77
C TYR A 57 4.50 -10.34 -20.69
N PHE A 58 3.21 -10.60 -20.47
CA PHE A 58 2.40 -11.49 -21.30
C PHE A 58 1.84 -10.84 -22.57
N SER A 59 2.05 -9.53 -22.73
CA SER A 59 1.63 -8.84 -23.94
C SER A 59 2.49 -9.23 -25.14
N SER A 60 1.92 -9.07 -26.33
CA SER A 60 2.52 -9.55 -27.60
C SER A 60 3.15 -8.46 -28.45
N SER A 61 2.89 -7.19 -28.15
CA SER A 61 3.45 -6.02 -28.85
C SER A 61 3.32 -4.78 -27.96
N ASN A 62 4.05 -3.70 -28.28
CA ASN A 62 3.95 -2.43 -27.55
C ASN A 62 2.51 -1.91 -27.47
N LYS A 63 1.77 -1.92 -28.61
CA LYS A 63 0.36 -1.49 -28.65
C LYS A 63 -0.53 -2.40 -27.81
N ASN A 64 -0.26 -3.72 -27.82
CA ASN A 64 -1.00 -4.67 -27.01
C ASN A 64 -0.73 -4.46 -25.51
N ALA A 65 0.52 -4.20 -25.11
CA ALA A 65 0.88 -3.89 -23.72
C ALA A 65 0.19 -2.62 -23.23
N MET A 66 0.16 -1.57 -24.05
CA MET A 66 -0.56 -0.34 -23.76
C MET A 66 -2.05 -0.59 -23.50
N ILE A 67 -2.72 -1.29 -24.43
CA ILE A 67 -4.17 -1.54 -24.32
C ILE A 67 -4.45 -2.49 -23.16
N ASN A 68 -3.68 -3.56 -22.98
CA ASN A 68 -3.86 -4.50 -21.88
C ASN A 68 -3.68 -3.83 -20.52
N THR A 69 -2.61 -3.06 -20.32
CA THR A 69 -2.37 -2.37 -19.04
C THR A 69 -3.45 -1.33 -18.77
N PHE A 70 -3.85 -0.54 -19.77
CA PHE A 70 -4.96 0.40 -19.63
C PHE A 70 -6.26 -0.32 -19.27
N SER A 71 -6.65 -1.34 -20.04
CA SER A 71 -7.89 -2.10 -19.82
C SER A 71 -7.91 -2.82 -18.49
N TYR A 72 -6.77 -3.35 -18.03
CA TYR A 72 -6.64 -3.97 -16.71
C TYR A 72 -6.93 -2.96 -15.59
N LEU A 73 -6.22 -1.83 -15.59
CA LEU A 73 -6.35 -0.80 -14.56
C LEU A 73 -7.72 -0.13 -14.62
N SER A 74 -8.22 0.20 -15.82
CA SER A 74 -9.54 0.82 -15.96
C SER A 74 -10.67 -0.10 -15.51
N SER A 75 -10.59 -1.40 -15.86
CA SER A 75 -11.60 -2.39 -15.47
C SER A 75 -11.63 -2.55 -13.95
N MET A 76 -10.45 -2.58 -13.33
CA MET A 76 -10.31 -2.63 -11.88
C MET A 76 -10.88 -1.38 -11.19
N CYS A 77 -10.55 -0.18 -11.66
CA CYS A 77 -11.11 1.05 -11.09
C CYS A 77 -12.64 1.09 -11.21
N ILE A 78 -13.17 0.71 -12.38
CA ILE A 78 -14.61 0.67 -12.62
C ILE A 78 -15.28 -0.33 -11.68
N SER A 79 -14.77 -1.57 -11.56
CA SER A 79 -15.40 -2.57 -10.69
C SER A 79 -15.30 -2.22 -9.21
N TYR A 80 -14.19 -1.63 -8.78
CA TYR A 80 -14.00 -1.10 -7.42
C TYR A 80 -15.08 -0.07 -7.07
N TYR A 81 -15.17 1.01 -7.85
CA TYR A 81 -16.13 2.09 -7.57
C TYR A 81 -17.58 1.69 -7.81
N LEU A 82 -17.85 0.74 -8.70
CA LEU A 82 -19.19 0.17 -8.87
C LEU A 82 -19.61 -0.64 -7.65
N LEU A 83 -18.73 -1.48 -7.10
CA LEU A 83 -19.05 -2.25 -5.89
C LEU A 83 -19.25 -1.31 -4.69
N GLN A 84 -18.37 -0.32 -4.53
CA GLN A 84 -18.52 0.72 -3.52
C GLN A 84 -19.89 1.42 -3.62
N GLY A 85 -20.30 1.83 -4.83
CA GLY A 85 -21.61 2.44 -5.04
C GLY A 85 -22.79 1.51 -4.72
N ILE A 86 -22.67 0.21 -5.03
CA ILE A 86 -23.67 -0.79 -4.65
C ILE A 86 -23.78 -0.89 -3.13
N ILE A 87 -22.67 -0.95 -2.40
CA ILE A 87 -22.65 -1.00 -0.93
C ILE A 87 -23.28 0.26 -0.33
N ASP A 88 -22.93 1.44 -0.84
CA ASP A 88 -23.47 2.71 -0.37
C ASP A 88 -24.99 2.80 -0.57
N PHE A 89 -25.51 2.22 -1.66
CA PHE A 89 -26.95 2.17 -1.91
C PHE A 89 -27.73 1.29 -0.93
N PHE A 90 -27.12 0.21 -0.45
CA PHE A 90 -27.72 -0.64 0.59
C PHE A 90 -27.50 -0.10 2.01
N THR A 91 -26.73 0.98 2.17
CA THR A 91 -26.41 1.56 3.49
C THR A 91 -27.39 2.70 3.82
N PRO A 92 -28.21 2.56 4.89
CA PRO A 92 -29.26 3.52 5.22
C PRO A 92 -28.64 4.76 5.89
N ASN A 93 -28.12 5.70 5.09
CA ASN A 93 -27.83 7.11 5.44
C ASN A 93 -27.01 7.85 4.36
N VAL A 94 -26.71 7.22 3.22
CA VAL A 94 -25.93 7.85 2.15
C VAL A 94 -26.85 8.55 1.15
N THR A 95 -26.69 9.88 1.00
CA THR A 95 -27.42 10.67 0.00
C THR A 95 -27.04 10.24 -1.43
N VAL A 96 -28.01 10.19 -2.35
CA VAL A 96 -27.82 9.75 -3.75
C VAL A 96 -26.70 10.49 -4.49
N ASP A 97 -26.39 11.73 -4.11
CA ASP A 97 -25.26 12.51 -4.64
C ASP A 97 -23.87 11.89 -4.37
N LYS A 98 -23.75 10.92 -3.46
CA LYS A 98 -22.51 10.18 -3.17
C LYS A 98 -22.45 8.78 -3.80
N PHE A 99 -23.48 8.34 -4.52
CA PHE A 99 -23.59 6.96 -5.03
C PHE A 99 -22.42 6.54 -5.94
N LEU A 100 -21.82 7.47 -6.69
CA LEU A 100 -20.60 7.19 -7.43
C LEU A 100 -19.64 8.39 -7.32
N GLN A 101 -18.44 8.15 -6.81
CA GLN A 101 -17.40 9.16 -6.68
C GLN A 101 -16.77 9.49 -8.05
N TRP A 102 -17.53 10.13 -8.94
CA TRP A 102 -17.14 10.41 -10.33
C TRP A 102 -15.78 11.10 -10.45
N ASN A 103 -15.50 12.08 -9.59
CA ASN A 103 -14.22 12.80 -9.59
C ASN A 103 -13.02 11.86 -9.33
N HIS A 104 -13.16 10.94 -8.38
CA HIS A 104 -12.13 9.96 -8.06
C HIS A 104 -11.98 8.93 -9.18
N LEU A 105 -13.10 8.43 -9.73
CA LEU A 105 -13.07 7.51 -10.87
C LEU A 105 -12.34 8.13 -12.07
N PHE A 106 -12.67 9.36 -12.47
CA PHE A 106 -12.00 10.02 -13.60
C PHE A 106 -10.52 10.29 -13.34
N HIS A 107 -10.14 10.64 -12.10
CA HIS A 107 -8.75 10.80 -11.71
C HIS A 107 -7.95 9.50 -11.93
N TRP A 108 -8.45 8.37 -11.42
CA TRP A 108 -7.77 7.08 -11.56
C TRP A 108 -7.75 6.55 -12.99
N ILE A 109 -8.80 6.80 -13.77
CA ILE A 109 -8.80 6.50 -15.21
C ILE A 109 -7.74 7.33 -15.95
N GLY A 110 -7.55 8.60 -15.59
CA GLY A 110 -6.47 9.43 -16.12
C GLY A 110 -5.08 8.83 -15.85
N ILE A 111 -4.85 8.36 -14.62
CA ILE A 111 -3.61 7.65 -14.26
C ILE A 111 -3.47 6.35 -15.05
N ALA A 112 -4.56 5.58 -15.23
CA ALA A 112 -4.55 4.35 -16.01
C ALA A 112 -4.13 4.58 -17.48
N VAL A 113 -4.55 5.70 -18.09
CA VAL A 113 -4.09 6.10 -19.44
C VAL A 113 -2.58 6.35 -19.45
N PHE A 114 -2.07 7.09 -18.46
CA PHE A 114 -0.64 7.34 -18.32
C PHE A 114 0.15 6.04 -18.13
N CYS A 115 -0.32 5.13 -17.26
CA CYS A 115 0.28 3.81 -17.07
C CYS A 115 0.27 2.97 -18.35
N GLY A 116 -0.78 3.06 -19.18
CA GLY A 116 -0.81 2.45 -20.50
C GLY A 116 0.29 2.97 -21.42
N LEU A 117 0.56 4.27 -21.43
CA LEU A 117 1.66 4.87 -22.20
C LEU A 117 3.03 4.41 -21.68
N VAL A 118 3.21 4.36 -20.36
CA VAL A 118 4.44 3.81 -19.76
C VAL A 118 4.62 2.35 -20.13
N ALA A 119 3.56 1.55 -20.13
CA ALA A 119 3.57 0.14 -20.55
C ALA A 119 3.98 -0.03 -22.02
N TYR A 120 3.55 0.87 -22.91
CA TYR A 120 4.00 0.90 -24.30
C TYR A 120 5.52 1.02 -24.39
N VAL A 121 6.12 1.91 -23.59
CA VAL A 121 7.56 2.16 -23.56
C VAL A 121 8.29 1.00 -22.88
N LEU A 122 7.81 0.52 -21.74
CA LEU A 122 8.39 -0.60 -21.01
C LEU A 122 8.46 -1.87 -21.87
N PHE A 123 7.48 -2.11 -22.74
CA PHE A 123 7.51 -3.28 -23.63
C PHE A 123 8.72 -3.32 -24.58
N TYR A 124 9.40 -2.18 -24.82
CA TYR A 124 10.68 -2.20 -25.53
C TYR A 124 11.78 -2.99 -24.80
N TRP A 125 11.57 -3.39 -23.54
CA TRP A 125 12.43 -4.32 -22.80
C TRP A 125 12.72 -5.64 -23.52
N ASN A 126 11.84 -6.08 -24.43
CA ASN A 126 11.97 -7.32 -25.18
C ASN A 126 13.00 -7.20 -26.31
N LYS A 127 13.51 -6.00 -26.60
CA LYS A 127 14.60 -5.80 -27.56
C LYS A 127 15.94 -6.08 -26.90
N LYS A 128 16.76 -6.91 -27.55
CA LYS A 128 18.13 -7.28 -27.15
C LYS A 128 19.11 -6.10 -27.22
N THR A 129 18.92 -5.12 -26.36
CA THR A 129 19.68 -3.86 -26.32
C THR A 129 20.02 -3.50 -24.88
N VAL A 130 20.96 -2.58 -24.70
CA VAL A 130 21.29 -2.01 -23.38
C VAL A 130 20.03 -1.45 -22.71
N TRP A 131 19.24 -0.68 -23.47
CA TRP A 131 17.97 -0.12 -23.03
C TRP A 131 16.98 -1.18 -22.57
N GLY A 132 16.99 -2.37 -23.17
CA GLY A 132 16.13 -3.46 -22.73
C GLY A 132 16.44 -3.90 -21.30
N SER A 133 17.73 -3.95 -20.94
CA SER A 133 18.17 -4.30 -19.57
C SER A 133 17.81 -3.20 -18.56
N VAL A 134 17.86 -1.93 -18.97
CA VAL A 134 17.42 -0.78 -18.16
C VAL A 134 15.92 -0.89 -17.87
N LEU A 135 15.10 -1.09 -18.90
CA LEU A 135 13.64 -1.15 -18.78
C LEU A 135 13.16 -2.36 -17.94
N TYR A 136 13.87 -3.49 -17.98
CA TYR A 136 13.60 -4.62 -17.08
C TYR A 136 13.88 -4.30 -15.61
N ALA A 137 14.88 -3.46 -15.33
CA ALA A 137 15.27 -3.13 -13.96
C ALA A 137 14.29 -2.18 -13.26
N LEU A 138 13.64 -1.28 -14.01
CA LEU A 138 12.73 -0.26 -13.45
C LEU A 138 11.61 -0.82 -12.56
N PRO A 139 10.77 -1.78 -13.01
CA PRO A 139 9.70 -2.29 -12.15
C PRO A 139 10.24 -3.11 -10.97
N VAL A 140 11.39 -3.78 -11.12
CA VAL A 140 12.02 -4.53 -10.02
C VAL A 140 12.58 -3.58 -8.96
N ALA A 141 13.16 -2.45 -9.37
CA ALA A 141 13.63 -1.42 -8.46
C ALA A 141 12.47 -0.76 -7.70
N GLY A 142 11.37 -0.44 -8.38
CA GLY A 142 10.16 0.08 -7.73
C GLY A 142 9.58 -0.90 -6.70
N MET A 143 9.53 -2.19 -7.06
CA MET A 143 9.12 -3.24 -6.14
C MET A 143 10.06 -3.35 -4.93
N LEU A 144 11.39 -3.26 -5.14
CA LEU A 144 12.36 -3.32 -4.05
C LEU A 144 12.17 -2.17 -3.04
N VAL A 145 11.93 -0.95 -3.52
CA VAL A 145 11.65 0.22 -2.67
C VAL A 145 10.37 0.02 -1.87
N ASP A 146 9.28 -0.43 -2.51
CA ASP A 146 8.01 -0.69 -1.82
C ASP A 146 8.14 -1.79 -0.77
N THR A 147 8.83 -2.90 -1.08
CA THR A 147 9.07 -4.00 -0.14
C THR A 147 9.83 -3.53 1.09
N ILE A 148 10.90 -2.77 0.91
CA ILE A 148 11.70 -2.25 2.03
C ILE A 148 10.87 -1.26 2.87
N ASN A 149 10.07 -0.41 2.23
CA ASN A 149 9.16 0.51 2.95
C ASN A 149 8.15 -0.24 3.80
N ASN A 150 7.53 -1.31 3.27
CA ASN A 150 6.60 -2.13 4.02
C ASN A 150 7.30 -2.90 5.16
N CYS A 151 8.50 -3.42 4.93
CA CYS A 151 9.29 -4.06 5.99
C CYS A 151 9.67 -3.08 7.11
N MET A 152 10.02 -1.83 6.77
CA MET A 152 10.28 -0.81 7.78
C MET A 152 9.01 -0.43 8.55
N LYS A 153 7.87 -0.26 7.87
CA LYS A 153 6.57 -0.02 8.54
C LYS A 153 6.22 -1.14 9.51
N PHE A 154 6.45 -2.39 9.11
CA PHE A 154 6.24 -3.53 10.00
C PHE A 154 7.20 -3.51 11.20
N TYR A 155 8.48 -3.20 10.98
CA TYR A 155 9.48 -3.15 12.05
C TYR A 155 9.16 -2.09 13.12
N TYR A 156 8.73 -0.89 12.70
CA TYR A 156 8.46 0.23 13.62
C TYR A 156 7.03 0.24 14.17
N SER A 157 6.03 0.04 13.32
CA SER A 157 4.62 0.21 13.68
C SER A 157 3.89 -1.11 13.97
N GLN A 158 4.55 -2.27 13.80
CA GLN A 158 3.97 -3.62 13.99
C GLN A 158 2.70 -3.91 13.17
N THR A 159 2.46 -3.15 12.10
CA THR A 159 1.33 -3.32 11.17
C THR A 159 1.82 -3.74 9.78
N ASN A 160 0.92 -4.18 8.89
CA ASN A 160 1.22 -4.49 7.47
C ASN A 160 2.16 -5.69 7.24
N LEU A 161 2.09 -6.72 8.08
CA LEU A 161 2.86 -7.96 7.91
C LEU A 161 2.56 -8.65 6.57
N ALA A 162 1.28 -8.72 6.17
CA ALA A 162 0.91 -9.38 4.90
C ALA A 162 1.55 -8.70 3.69
N ASN A 163 1.55 -7.36 3.68
CA ASN A 163 2.19 -6.58 2.62
C ASN A 163 3.70 -6.78 2.57
N SER A 164 4.36 -6.90 3.72
CA SER A 164 5.80 -7.19 3.78
C SER A 164 6.13 -8.56 3.18
N ILE A 165 5.38 -9.59 3.58
CA ILE A 165 5.56 -10.96 3.08
C ILE A 165 5.27 -11.02 1.57
N LEU A 166 4.14 -10.45 1.13
CA LEU A 166 3.77 -10.41 -0.28
C LEU A 166 4.77 -9.61 -1.11
N GLY A 167 5.25 -8.48 -0.61
CA GLY A 167 6.28 -7.67 -1.26
C GLY A 167 7.58 -8.46 -1.48
N ILE A 168 8.03 -9.23 -0.49
CA ILE A 168 9.21 -10.11 -0.63
C ILE A 168 8.95 -11.19 -1.70
N ILE A 169 7.79 -11.85 -1.65
CA ILE A 169 7.43 -12.90 -2.61
C ILE A 169 7.37 -12.33 -4.04
N PHE A 170 6.68 -11.21 -4.23
CA PHE A 170 6.54 -10.54 -5.53
C PHE A 170 7.88 -10.06 -6.07
N LEU A 171 8.72 -9.47 -5.22
CA LEU A 171 10.09 -9.08 -5.57
C LEU A 171 10.91 -10.27 -6.06
N LEU A 172 10.90 -11.39 -5.32
CA LEU A 172 11.65 -12.58 -5.70
C LEU A 172 11.18 -13.15 -7.04
N ILE A 173 9.85 -13.27 -7.23
CA ILE A 173 9.27 -13.76 -8.48
C ILE A 173 9.68 -12.85 -9.65
N MET A 174 9.49 -11.53 -9.51
CA MET A 174 9.83 -10.56 -10.56
C MET A 174 11.32 -10.56 -10.87
N PHE A 175 12.16 -10.56 -9.84
CA PHE A 175 13.61 -10.61 -10.01
C PHE A 175 14.01 -11.87 -10.80
N VAL A 176 13.54 -13.06 -10.40
CA VAL A 176 13.89 -14.31 -11.08
C VAL A 176 13.38 -14.35 -12.53
N VAL A 177 12.13 -13.98 -12.77
CA VAL A 177 11.51 -14.04 -14.10
C VAL A 177 12.19 -13.06 -15.06
N LEU A 178 12.41 -11.81 -14.64
CA LEU A 178 12.99 -10.78 -15.50
C LEU A 178 14.51 -10.97 -15.65
N PHE A 179 15.23 -11.35 -14.59
CA PHE A 179 16.68 -11.60 -14.66
C PHE A 179 17.04 -12.74 -15.61
N LYS A 180 16.17 -13.75 -15.76
CA LYS A 180 16.35 -14.82 -16.76
C LYS A 180 16.26 -14.32 -18.21
N LYS A 181 15.49 -13.25 -18.48
CA LYS A 181 15.32 -12.68 -19.82
C LYS A 181 16.34 -11.60 -20.19
N VAL A 182 16.99 -11.00 -19.20
CA VAL A 182 17.95 -9.92 -19.41
C VAL A 182 19.20 -10.46 -20.11
N ASP A 183 19.59 -9.83 -21.22
CA ASP A 183 20.86 -10.12 -21.89
C ASP A 183 22.05 -9.60 -21.07
N LYS A 184 22.03 -8.31 -20.68
CA LYS A 184 23.15 -7.65 -19.98
C LYS A 184 22.89 -7.55 -18.48
N LYS A 185 23.10 -8.67 -17.78
CA LYS A 185 22.83 -8.81 -16.33
C LYS A 185 23.53 -7.77 -15.47
N CYS A 186 24.79 -7.41 -15.77
CA CYS A 186 25.51 -6.39 -15.00
C CYS A 186 24.84 -5.02 -15.07
N ILE A 187 24.32 -4.63 -16.24
CA ILE A 187 23.61 -3.35 -16.41
C ILE A 187 22.30 -3.37 -15.65
N PHE A 188 21.56 -4.48 -15.71
CA PHE A 188 20.32 -4.64 -14.95
C PHE A 188 20.54 -4.47 -13.44
N VAL A 189 21.56 -5.13 -12.87
CA VAL A 189 21.86 -5.00 -11.43
C VAL A 189 22.31 -3.59 -11.08
N PHE A 190 23.17 -2.97 -11.90
CA PHE A 190 23.61 -1.59 -11.68
C PHE A 190 22.44 -0.60 -11.69
N VAL A 191 21.57 -0.67 -12.70
CA VAL A 191 20.38 0.19 -12.80
C VAL A 191 19.42 -0.06 -11.64
N LEU A 192 19.22 -1.32 -11.27
CA LEU A 192 18.36 -1.68 -10.14
C LEU A 192 18.83 -1.01 -8.84
N ILE A 193 20.14 -1.05 -8.55
CA ILE A 193 20.71 -0.40 -7.37
C ILE A 193 20.55 1.12 -7.45
N VAL A 194 20.92 1.73 -8.57
CA VAL A 194 20.86 3.20 -8.75
C VAL A 194 19.42 3.71 -8.64
N VAL A 195 18.46 3.07 -9.30
CA VAL A 195 17.06 3.48 -9.28
C VAL A 195 16.44 3.25 -7.91
N ALA A 196 16.79 2.15 -7.22
CA ALA A 196 16.33 1.92 -5.85
C ALA A 196 16.87 3.00 -4.89
N LEU A 197 18.17 3.34 -4.98
CA LEU A 197 18.76 4.42 -4.18
C LEU A 197 18.09 5.77 -4.41
N ILE A 198 17.85 6.13 -5.69
CA ILE A 198 17.11 7.35 -6.03
C ILE A 198 15.70 7.29 -5.44
N GLY A 199 15.03 6.13 -5.54
CA GLY A 199 13.72 5.90 -4.94
C GLY A 199 13.70 6.15 -3.44
N PHE A 200 14.69 5.65 -2.69
CA PHE A 200 14.81 5.91 -1.26
C PHE A 200 15.04 7.38 -0.91
N ILE A 201 15.79 8.10 -1.74
CA ILE A 201 16.07 9.53 -1.50
C ILE A 201 14.83 10.39 -1.81
N LEU A 202 14.14 10.10 -2.92
CA LEU A 202 12.98 10.89 -3.38
C LEU A 202 11.71 10.56 -2.63
N PHE A 203 11.56 9.32 -2.19
CA PHE A 203 10.45 8.86 -1.36
C PHE A 203 11.02 8.43 -0.02
N PRO A 204 11.50 9.39 0.80
CA PRO A 204 11.96 9.09 2.14
C PRO A 204 10.83 8.35 2.83
N THR A 205 11.18 7.25 3.48
CA THR A 205 10.24 6.42 4.22
C THR A 205 9.30 7.32 5.01
N THR A 206 8.00 7.14 4.78
CA THR A 206 6.96 7.82 5.57
C THR A 206 7.10 7.51 7.08
N SER A 207 7.98 6.58 7.48
CA SER A 207 8.39 6.37 8.87
C SER A 207 9.09 7.56 9.53
N GLN A 208 9.50 8.61 8.80
CA GLN A 208 10.00 9.84 9.43
C GLN A 208 8.89 10.84 9.81
N SER A 209 7.63 10.57 9.44
CA SER A 209 6.53 11.52 9.63
C SER A 209 5.17 10.87 9.91
N ILE A 210 5.11 9.58 10.27
CA ILE A 210 3.89 9.05 10.87
C ILE A 210 3.94 9.47 12.34
N THR A 211 3.13 10.48 12.63
CA THR A 211 2.79 10.84 13.99
C THR A 211 1.57 10.00 14.34
N MET A 212 1.75 9.03 15.23
CA MET A 212 0.61 8.37 15.83
C MET A 212 0.08 9.30 16.92
N GLU A 213 -1.24 9.36 17.05
CA GLU A 213 -1.89 10.08 18.13
C GLU A 213 -2.95 9.17 18.75
N SER A 214 -3.07 9.25 20.07
CA SER A 214 -4.09 8.51 20.80
C SER A 214 -4.59 9.36 21.96
N THR A 215 -5.89 9.31 22.18
CA THR A 215 -6.55 9.89 23.34
C THR A 215 -7.08 8.75 24.20
N ILE A 216 -6.66 8.70 25.46
CA ILE A 216 -7.06 7.67 26.41
C ILE A 216 -7.80 8.36 27.53
N THR A 217 -9.01 7.90 27.84
CA THR A 217 -9.76 8.37 28.99
C THR A 217 -9.68 7.34 30.10
N CYS A 218 -9.15 7.73 31.25
CA CYS A 218 -9.03 6.90 32.44
C CYS A 218 -9.99 7.40 33.52
N GLU A 219 -10.65 6.49 34.23
CA GLU A 219 -11.60 6.78 35.30
C GLU A 219 -11.12 6.16 36.61
N LEU A 220 -10.95 6.99 37.65
CA LEU A 220 -10.60 6.55 38.99
C LEU A 220 -11.64 7.07 39.98
N GLY A 221 -12.57 6.21 40.39
CA GLY A 221 -13.66 6.60 41.28
C GLY A 221 -14.69 7.51 40.58
N SER A 222 -14.74 8.79 40.97
CA SER A 222 -15.60 9.81 40.34
C SER A 222 -14.85 10.83 39.48
N GLU A 223 -13.52 10.66 39.36
CA GLU A 223 -12.67 11.55 38.58
C GLU A 223 -12.34 10.90 37.23
N THR A 224 -12.46 11.70 36.17
CA THR A 224 -12.17 11.29 34.80
C THR A 224 -10.98 12.11 34.32
N GLU A 225 -9.91 11.43 33.94
CA GLU A 225 -8.69 12.02 33.43
C GLU A 225 -8.49 11.64 31.97
N VAL A 226 -8.13 12.61 31.14
CA VAL A 226 -7.92 12.42 29.70
C VAL A 226 -6.45 12.62 29.40
N PHE A 227 -5.85 11.61 28.77
CA PHE A 227 -4.45 11.59 28.36
C PHE A 227 -4.38 11.66 26.82
N TYR A 228 -3.82 12.74 26.29
CA TYR A 228 -3.52 12.88 24.87
C TYR A 228 -2.03 12.68 24.64
N ILE A 229 -1.68 11.81 23.70
CA ILE A 229 -0.29 11.52 23.36
C ILE A 229 -0.14 11.54 21.85
N LYS A 230 0.72 12.44 21.38
CA LYS A 230 1.19 12.47 20.00
C LYS A 230 2.64 12.06 19.98
N MET A 231 2.92 10.90 19.39
CA MET A 231 4.26 10.36 19.31
C MET A 231 4.62 10.04 17.88
N ARG A 232 5.87 10.32 17.51
CA ARG A 232 6.41 9.89 16.23
C ARG A 232 6.84 8.42 16.33
N ASP A 233 6.76 7.70 15.22
CA ASP A 233 7.20 6.30 15.11
C ASP A 233 8.65 6.02 15.55
N ASP A 234 9.50 7.04 15.70
CA ASP A 234 10.86 6.92 16.26
C ASP A 234 10.91 6.94 17.80
N GLY A 235 9.75 6.96 18.45
CA GLY A 235 9.58 7.06 19.91
C GLY A 235 9.72 8.47 20.44
N LYS A 236 9.83 9.49 19.58
CA LYS A 236 9.88 10.88 20.02
C LYS A 236 8.48 11.39 20.33
N ILE A 237 8.24 11.73 21.59
CA ILE A 237 7.02 12.43 22.03
C ILE A 237 7.05 13.84 21.42
N LEU A 238 6.00 14.17 20.67
CA LEU A 238 5.81 15.47 20.03
C LEU A 238 4.90 16.38 20.84
N GLU A 239 3.87 15.79 21.45
CA GLU A 239 2.89 16.49 22.27
C GLU A 239 2.33 15.50 23.28
N ILE A 240 2.12 15.98 24.50
CA ILE A 240 1.58 15.18 25.61
C ILE A 240 0.73 16.09 26.49
N GLU A 241 -0.50 15.67 26.78
CA GLU A 241 -1.41 16.36 27.70
C GLU A 241 -2.01 15.34 28.67
N GLY A 242 -1.95 15.64 29.97
CA GLY A 242 -2.41 14.76 31.04
C GLY A 242 -1.71 15.07 32.37
N ASP A 243 -1.91 14.23 33.38
CA ASP A 243 -1.24 14.36 34.67
C ASP A 243 0.25 13.96 34.57
N GLU A 244 1.15 14.93 34.78
CA GLU A 244 2.60 14.73 34.76
C GLU A 244 3.08 13.70 35.79
N THR A 245 2.42 13.58 36.94
CA THR A 245 2.81 12.64 38.00
C THR A 245 2.60 11.19 37.59
N VAL A 246 1.56 10.92 36.81
CA VAL A 246 1.27 9.59 36.25
C VAL A 246 2.33 9.23 35.20
N TYR A 247 2.74 10.19 34.37
CA TYR A 247 3.77 9.98 33.35
C TYR A 247 5.16 9.70 33.92
N GLU A 248 5.50 10.28 35.07
CA GLU A 248 6.72 9.95 35.81
C GLU A 248 6.66 8.54 36.41
N GLU A 249 5.51 8.13 36.98
CA GLU A 249 5.36 6.79 37.58
C GLU A 249 5.42 5.66 36.55
N ILE A 250 4.93 5.87 35.33
CA ILE A 250 5.00 4.87 34.24
C ILE A 250 6.31 4.93 33.42
N ASP A 251 7.23 5.83 33.77
CA ASP A 251 8.46 6.10 33.03
C ASP A 251 8.22 6.24 31.52
N ILE A 252 7.39 7.20 31.14
CA ILE A 252 6.94 7.37 29.74
C ILE A 252 8.10 7.53 28.74
N ASN A 253 9.23 8.08 29.18
CA ASN A 253 10.41 8.29 28.34
C ASN A 253 11.13 6.98 27.96
N SER A 254 10.86 5.89 28.68
CA SER A 254 11.36 4.55 28.35
C SER A 254 10.54 3.86 27.24
N LEU A 255 9.31 4.31 27.02
CA LEU A 255 8.34 3.73 26.09
C LEU A 255 8.53 4.32 24.70
N LYS A 256 8.50 3.47 23.67
CA LYS A 256 8.86 3.86 22.30
C LYS A 256 7.69 3.81 21.33
N THR A 257 6.57 3.20 21.71
CA THR A 257 5.38 3.09 20.85
C THR A 257 4.11 3.49 21.60
N ILE A 258 3.11 4.04 20.91
CA ILE A 258 1.82 4.41 21.53
C ILE A 258 1.16 3.22 22.23
N PRO A 259 1.12 2.00 21.66
CA PRO A 259 0.58 0.84 22.36
C PRO A 259 1.29 0.52 23.69
N GLU A 260 2.61 0.71 23.78
CA GLU A 260 3.35 0.53 25.04
C GLU A 260 2.90 1.56 26.09
N VAL A 261 2.71 2.82 25.69
CA VAL A 261 2.22 3.88 26.59
C VAL A 261 0.79 3.62 27.04
N VAL A 262 -0.07 3.21 26.10
CA VAL A 262 -1.46 2.83 26.39
C VAL A 262 -1.48 1.68 27.41
N HIS A 263 -0.73 0.61 27.17
CA HIS A 263 -0.68 -0.52 28.09
C HIS A 263 -0.10 -0.15 29.47
N ALA A 264 0.89 0.75 29.51
CA ALA A 264 1.45 1.23 30.78
C ALA A 264 0.40 2.02 31.59
N LEU A 265 -0.35 2.91 30.93
CA LEU A 265 -1.46 3.64 31.54
C LEU A 265 -2.58 2.71 32.01
N GLN A 266 -2.97 1.73 31.19
CA GLN A 266 -3.98 0.73 31.57
C GLN A 266 -3.58 -0.03 32.84
N ASN A 267 -2.36 -0.57 32.87
CA ASN A 267 -1.84 -1.31 34.02
C ASN A 267 -1.79 -0.44 35.28
N TYR A 268 -1.43 0.84 35.12
CA TYR A 268 -1.40 1.79 36.22
C TYR A 268 -2.79 2.02 36.83
N TYR A 269 -3.81 2.33 36.02
CA TYR A 269 -5.17 2.57 36.52
C TYR A 269 -5.83 1.30 37.04
N GLU A 270 -5.65 0.15 36.37
CA GLU A 270 -6.16 -1.14 36.85
C GLU A 270 -5.56 -1.51 38.22
N SER A 271 -4.26 -1.22 38.45
CA SER A 271 -3.61 -1.46 39.74
C SER A 271 -4.18 -0.61 40.88
N LYS A 272 -4.75 0.56 40.55
CA LYS A 272 -5.42 1.47 41.50
C LYS A 272 -6.94 1.25 41.56
N GLY A 273 -7.46 0.26 40.83
CA GLY A 273 -8.89 -0.09 40.82
C GLY A 273 -9.76 0.80 39.92
N GLY A 274 -9.14 1.53 38.98
CA GLY A 274 -9.81 2.36 37.99
C GLY A 274 -10.21 1.59 36.73
N ALA A 275 -11.06 2.22 35.92
CA ALA A 275 -11.45 1.75 34.59
C ALA A 275 -10.84 2.65 33.51
N TRP A 276 -10.78 2.19 32.27
CA TRP A 276 -10.25 2.99 31.15
C TRP A 276 -11.06 2.74 29.88
N LYS A 277 -11.04 3.73 28.98
CA LYS A 277 -11.69 3.68 27.67
C LYS A 277 -10.79 4.38 26.64
N MET A 278 -10.63 3.72 25.50
CA MET A 278 -9.89 4.25 24.35
C MET A 278 -10.88 4.87 23.35
N GLU A 279 -10.58 6.08 22.86
CA GLU A 279 -11.36 6.76 21.80
C GLU A 279 -10.61 6.78 20.47
#